data_AF-A0A7C1VWQ4-F1
#
_entry.id   AF-A0A7C1VWQ4-F1
#
_cell.length_a   1.000
_cell.length_b   1.000
_cell.length_c   1.000
_cell.angle_alpha   90.00
_cell.angle_beta   90.00
_cell.angle_gamma   90.00
#
_symmetry.space_group_name_H-M   'P 1'
#
loop_
_entity.id
_entity.type
_entity.pdbx_description
1 polymer ?
#
loop_
_entity_poly.entity_id
_entity_poly.type
_entity_poly.pdbx_seq_one_letter_code
_entity_poly.pdbx_strand_id
1 'polypeptide(L)'
;MIPLKKGSSKRFKVWMEQAMYDIQAAKMSLDNKFYEWAAFQSVQAAEKALKAVLVHSGWRAPKMHRLSVLMGLGNEANPEFKKTKFKFRELETYTFISRYPFALPGKNQSPHKFITEKDANKAYHYAQDILEKVNKLLKVEIKGKQKKVEQHLSKEQLESRIKEVTEILKKEFNPEKIILFGSFAKKGMEDKDEFTTMDIMIIADSKLPFIDRIREARMVTKGGIPAIEPLVYTPEEFRIMTEEEGEGFLEEAVEKGRVLYEKR
;
A
#
# COMPACT_ATOMS: atom_id res chain seq x y z
N MET A 1 8.81 17.05 -1.43
CA MET A 1 9.89 16.17 -1.97
C MET A 1 11.21 16.92 -2.19
N ILE A 2 12.36 16.23 -2.05
CA ILE A 2 13.70 16.84 -2.07
C ILE A 2 14.40 16.62 -3.43
N PRO A 3 14.90 17.66 -4.12
CA PRO A 3 15.68 17.51 -5.34
C PRO A 3 16.98 16.70 -5.17
N LEU A 4 17.39 15.99 -6.22
CA LEU A 4 18.70 15.34 -6.29
C LEU A 4 19.82 16.37 -6.47
N LYS A 5 21.02 16.04 -5.95
CA LYS A 5 22.23 16.83 -6.21
C LYS A 5 22.61 16.71 -7.70
N LYS A 6 23.15 17.78 -8.29
CA LYS A 6 23.73 17.77 -9.65
C LYS A 6 24.74 16.61 -9.79
N GLY A 7 24.70 15.89 -10.93
CA GLY A 7 25.56 14.73 -11.20
C GLY A 7 24.97 13.36 -10.84
N SER A 8 23.81 13.31 -10.16
CA SER A 8 23.15 12.05 -9.74
C SER A 8 22.30 11.38 -10.84
N SER A 9 22.33 11.87 -12.08
CA SER A 9 21.31 11.59 -13.10
C SER A 9 21.22 10.13 -13.52
N LYS A 10 22.26 9.32 -13.33
CA LYS A 10 22.27 7.88 -13.66
C LYS A 10 21.91 6.97 -12.47
N ARG A 11 21.71 7.53 -11.27
CA ARG A 11 21.48 6.72 -10.05
C ARG A 11 20.18 5.91 -10.11
N PHE A 12 19.21 6.32 -10.93
CA PHE A 12 17.99 5.52 -11.16
C PHE A 12 18.31 4.13 -11.73
N LYS A 13 19.43 3.97 -12.46
CA LYS A 13 19.87 2.67 -12.99
C LYS A 13 20.19 1.70 -11.86
N VAL A 14 20.80 2.17 -10.78
CA VAL A 14 21.11 1.35 -9.58
C VAL A 14 19.82 0.90 -8.89
N TRP A 15 18.81 1.78 -8.80
CA TRP A 15 17.50 1.41 -8.26
C TRP A 15 16.80 0.36 -9.13
N MET A 16 16.83 0.56 -10.45
CA MET A 16 16.24 -0.39 -11.39
C MET A 16 16.98 -1.73 -11.40
N GLU A 17 18.31 -1.72 -11.34
CA GLU A 17 19.14 -2.92 -11.24
C GLU A 17 18.79 -3.73 -9.99
N GLN A 18 18.71 -3.08 -8.81
CA GLN A 18 18.28 -3.78 -7.60
C GLN A 18 16.85 -4.32 -7.72
N ALA A 19 15.92 -3.58 -8.35
CA ALA A 19 14.57 -4.09 -8.61
C ALA A 19 14.58 -5.36 -9.47
N MET A 20 15.48 -5.43 -10.47
CA MET A 20 15.65 -6.61 -11.31
C MET A 20 16.25 -7.81 -10.55
N TYR A 21 17.13 -7.59 -9.58
CA TYR A 21 17.60 -8.66 -8.69
C TYR A 21 16.51 -9.12 -7.72
N ASP A 22 15.72 -8.19 -7.17
CA ASP A 22 14.63 -8.53 -6.26
C ASP A 22 13.55 -9.38 -6.94
N ILE A 23 13.19 -9.10 -8.20
CA ILE A 23 12.21 -9.93 -8.93
C ILE A 23 12.78 -11.31 -9.30
N GLN A 24 14.09 -11.43 -9.50
CA GLN A 24 14.74 -12.74 -9.67
C GLN A 24 14.68 -13.54 -8.36
N ALA A 25 14.98 -12.91 -7.23
CA ALA A 25 14.83 -13.53 -5.91
C ALA A 25 13.37 -13.95 -5.65
N ALA A 26 12.40 -13.12 -6.02
CA ALA A 26 10.97 -13.45 -5.93
C ALA A 26 10.62 -14.71 -6.72
N LYS A 27 11.20 -14.88 -7.93
CA LYS A 27 11.01 -16.09 -8.74
C LYS A 27 11.61 -17.33 -8.06
N MET A 28 12.81 -17.20 -7.50
CA MET A 28 13.45 -18.32 -6.77
C MET A 28 12.62 -18.73 -5.55
N SER A 29 12.10 -17.77 -4.78
CA SER A 29 11.21 -18.04 -3.65
C SER A 29 9.92 -18.72 -4.10
N LEU A 30 9.33 -18.27 -5.21
CA LEU A 30 8.13 -18.88 -5.80
C LEU A 30 8.38 -20.34 -6.19
N ASP A 31 9.48 -20.61 -6.89
CA ASP A 31 9.84 -21.96 -7.36
C ASP A 31 10.16 -22.91 -6.20
N ASN A 32 10.65 -22.38 -5.08
CA ASN A 32 10.95 -23.14 -3.87
C ASN A 32 9.80 -23.13 -2.84
N LYS A 33 8.60 -22.69 -3.24
CA LYS A 33 7.37 -22.68 -2.42
C LYS A 33 7.43 -21.80 -1.17
N PHE A 34 8.33 -20.82 -1.14
CA PHE A 34 8.33 -19.73 -0.16
C PHE A 34 7.42 -18.59 -0.66
N TYR A 35 6.12 -18.84 -0.66
CA TYR A 35 5.12 -17.98 -1.30
C TYR A 35 5.01 -16.59 -0.65
N GLU A 36 5.14 -16.52 0.68
CA GLU A 36 5.19 -15.28 1.43
C GLU A 36 6.43 -14.44 1.07
N TRP A 37 7.58 -15.08 0.89
CA TRP A 37 8.79 -14.40 0.43
C TRP A 37 8.68 -13.94 -1.01
N ALA A 38 8.13 -14.77 -1.90
CA ALA A 38 7.88 -14.40 -3.29
C ALA A 38 6.97 -13.16 -3.38
N ALA A 39 5.90 -13.12 -2.59
CA ALA A 39 4.99 -11.97 -2.53
C ALA A 39 5.70 -10.73 -1.97
N PHE A 40 6.41 -10.85 -0.85
CA PHE A 40 7.13 -9.74 -0.24
C PHE A 40 8.21 -9.17 -1.17
N GLN A 41 9.05 -10.02 -1.76
CA GLN A 41 10.11 -9.62 -2.70
C GLN A 41 9.53 -8.97 -3.96
N SER A 42 8.36 -9.43 -4.43
CA SER A 42 7.64 -8.80 -5.54
C SER A 42 7.22 -7.36 -5.22
N VAL A 43 6.72 -7.11 -4.00
CA VAL A 43 6.42 -5.73 -3.53
C VAL A 43 7.69 -4.89 -3.51
N GLN A 44 8.79 -5.43 -2.96
CA GLN A 44 10.07 -4.72 -2.87
C GLN A 44 10.65 -4.38 -4.25
N ALA A 45 10.54 -5.29 -5.21
CA ALA A 45 10.95 -5.06 -6.59
C ALA A 45 10.17 -3.90 -7.21
N ALA A 46 8.84 -3.93 -7.11
CA ALA A 46 7.98 -2.86 -7.62
C ALA A 46 8.27 -1.51 -6.93
N GLU A 47 8.46 -1.50 -5.60
CA GLU A 47 8.81 -0.30 -4.84
C GLU A 47 10.10 0.35 -5.37
N LYS A 48 11.16 -0.44 -5.56
CA LYS A 48 12.45 0.06 -6.06
C LYS A 48 12.36 0.53 -7.51
N ALA A 49 11.60 -0.16 -8.36
CA ALA A 49 11.35 0.27 -9.74
C ALA A 49 10.63 1.64 -9.76
N LEU A 50 9.59 1.83 -8.95
CA LEU A 50 8.90 3.12 -8.85
C LEU A 50 9.81 4.23 -8.30
N LYS A 51 10.65 3.93 -7.31
CA LYS A 51 11.68 4.86 -6.82
C LYS A 51 12.69 5.24 -7.91
N ALA A 52 13.01 4.32 -8.83
CA ALA A 52 13.84 4.63 -9.99
C ALA A 52 13.21 5.72 -10.87
N VAL A 53 11.88 5.72 -11.06
CA VAL A 53 11.18 6.79 -11.79
C VAL A 53 11.38 8.14 -11.12
N LEU A 54 11.21 8.22 -9.80
CA LEU A 54 11.41 9.48 -9.05
C LEU A 54 12.86 9.98 -9.18
N VAL A 55 13.83 9.07 -9.06
CA VAL A 55 15.25 9.41 -9.20
C VAL A 55 15.59 9.85 -10.62
N HIS A 56 14.99 9.21 -11.62
CA HIS A 56 15.14 9.59 -13.02
C HIS A 56 14.57 11.00 -13.27
N SER A 57 13.44 11.34 -12.65
CA SER A 57 12.86 12.69 -12.67
C SER A 57 13.68 13.74 -11.92
N GLY A 58 14.77 13.36 -11.25
CA GLY A 58 15.63 14.26 -10.49
C GLY A 58 15.25 14.44 -9.01
N TRP A 59 14.47 13.51 -8.45
CA TRP A 59 13.95 13.57 -7.08
C TRP A 59 14.65 12.53 -6.21
N ARG A 60 14.87 12.84 -4.93
CA ARG A 60 15.37 11.81 -4.02
C ARG A 60 14.30 10.75 -3.83
N ALA A 61 14.68 9.48 -4.03
CA ALA A 61 13.85 8.36 -3.61
C ALA A 61 13.60 8.48 -2.11
N PRO A 62 12.34 8.44 -1.68
CA PRO A 62 12.04 8.59 -0.27
C PRO A 62 12.29 7.27 0.49
N LYS A 63 12.48 7.35 1.81
CA LYS A 63 12.97 6.20 2.60
C LYS A 63 11.93 5.09 2.74
N MET A 64 10.70 5.42 3.16
CA MET A 64 9.64 4.45 3.40
C MET A 64 8.34 4.94 2.78
N HIS A 65 7.85 4.32 1.70
CA HIS A 65 6.55 4.64 1.12
C HIS A 65 5.92 3.41 0.47
N ARG A 66 4.59 3.31 0.64
CA ARG A 66 3.77 2.26 0.03
C ARG A 66 3.60 2.50 -1.47
N LEU A 67 3.20 1.48 -2.23
CA LEU A 67 3.12 1.55 -3.69
C LEU A 67 2.13 2.63 -4.16
N SER A 68 0.97 2.75 -3.53
CA SER A 68 -0.03 3.78 -3.79
C SER A 68 0.54 5.19 -3.74
N VAL A 69 1.40 5.44 -2.76
CA VAL A 69 2.07 6.72 -2.55
C VAL A 69 3.10 6.96 -3.64
N LEU A 70 3.94 5.97 -3.94
CA LEU A 70 4.93 6.06 -5.02
C LEU A 70 4.28 6.25 -6.39
N MET A 71 3.08 5.71 -6.60
CA MET A 71 2.27 5.95 -7.81
C MET A 71 1.82 7.40 -7.90
N GLY A 72 1.33 7.99 -6.80
CA GLY A 72 1.00 9.42 -6.74
C GLY A 72 2.21 10.30 -7.07
N LEU A 73 3.34 10.03 -6.41
CA LEU A 73 4.60 10.72 -6.67
C LEU A 73 5.08 10.54 -8.12
N GLY A 74 4.94 9.34 -8.69
CA GLY A 74 5.28 9.06 -10.08
C GLY A 74 4.44 9.86 -11.07
N ASN A 75 3.13 10.00 -10.80
CA ASN A 75 2.22 10.79 -11.63
C ASN A 75 2.62 12.28 -11.68
N GLU A 76 3.10 12.82 -10.56
CA GLU A 76 3.59 14.20 -10.48
C GLU A 76 4.99 14.35 -11.10
N ALA A 77 5.82 13.33 -10.96
CA ALA A 77 7.21 13.38 -11.40
C ALA A 77 7.41 13.14 -12.91
N ASN A 78 6.47 12.45 -13.59
CA ASN A 78 6.62 12.08 -15.00
C ASN A 78 5.24 12.02 -15.73
N PRO A 79 4.98 12.90 -16.71
CA PRO A 79 3.72 12.89 -17.47
C PRO A 79 3.41 11.57 -18.20
N GLU A 80 4.42 10.87 -18.70
CA GLU A 80 4.24 9.56 -19.36
C GLU A 80 3.93 8.46 -18.33
N PHE A 81 4.47 8.58 -17.12
CA PHE A 81 4.06 7.72 -16.01
C PHE A 81 2.57 7.91 -15.70
N LYS A 82 2.09 9.15 -15.64
CA LYS A 82 0.66 9.48 -15.40
C LYS A 82 -0.29 8.88 -16.43
N LYS A 83 0.18 8.71 -17.68
CA LYS A 83 -0.59 8.05 -18.77
C LYS A 83 -0.52 6.52 -18.71
N THR A 84 0.40 5.96 -17.93
CA THR A 84 0.63 4.52 -17.87
C THR A 84 -0.29 3.87 -16.82
N LYS A 85 -1.01 2.82 -17.23
CA LYS A 85 -1.87 2.05 -16.32
C LYS A 85 -1.05 0.99 -15.56
N PHE A 86 -1.00 1.13 -14.24
CA PHE A 86 -0.36 0.15 -13.35
C PHE A 86 -1.39 -0.65 -12.54
N LYS A 87 -1.16 -1.96 -12.42
CA LYS A 87 -1.91 -2.84 -11.51
C LYS A 87 -1.08 -3.06 -10.24
N PHE A 88 -1.22 -2.18 -9.26
CA PHE A 88 -0.42 -2.23 -8.02
C PHE A 88 -1.21 -2.51 -6.75
N ARG A 89 -2.53 -2.25 -6.74
CA ARG A 89 -3.33 -2.32 -5.50
C ARG A 89 -3.36 -3.71 -4.89
N GLU A 90 -3.49 -4.74 -5.73
CA GLU A 90 -3.46 -6.14 -5.26
C GLU A 90 -2.05 -6.54 -4.82
N LEU A 91 -1.00 -6.05 -5.50
CA LEU A 91 0.38 -6.25 -5.06
C LEU A 91 0.63 -5.60 -3.68
N GLU A 92 0.12 -4.38 -3.47
CA GLU A 92 0.29 -3.62 -2.23
C GLU A 92 -0.32 -4.33 -1.01
N THR A 93 -1.39 -5.12 -1.19
CA THR A 93 -1.99 -5.93 -0.12
C THR A 93 -0.98 -6.85 0.57
N TYR A 94 0.01 -7.36 -0.15
CA TYR A 94 1.01 -8.27 0.42
C TYR A 94 2.04 -7.58 1.33
N THR A 95 2.07 -6.25 1.37
CA THR A 95 3.09 -5.49 2.12
C THR A 95 3.15 -5.89 3.60
N PHE A 96 2.01 -6.06 4.27
CA PHE A 96 1.98 -6.40 5.71
C PHE A 96 1.76 -7.89 5.96
N ILE A 97 0.79 -8.48 5.26
CA ILE A 97 0.35 -9.87 5.51
C ILE A 97 1.42 -10.92 5.16
N SER A 98 2.42 -10.58 4.35
CA SER A 98 3.56 -11.47 4.06
C SER A 98 4.61 -11.51 5.15
N ARG A 99 4.52 -10.62 6.14
CA ARG A 99 5.56 -10.43 7.17
C ARG A 99 5.06 -10.64 8.60
N TYR A 100 3.84 -10.21 8.88
CA TYR A 100 3.36 -10.06 10.25
C TYR A 100 2.15 -10.95 10.53
N PRO A 101 2.27 -11.94 11.43
CA PRO A 101 1.15 -12.76 11.88
C PRO A 101 -0.02 -11.95 12.43
N PHE A 102 0.22 -10.92 13.26
CA PHE A 102 -0.83 -10.05 13.83
C PHE A 102 -1.72 -9.31 12.82
N ALA A 103 -1.36 -9.32 11.54
CA ALA A 103 -2.17 -8.71 10.47
C ALA A 103 -3.05 -9.75 9.74
N LEU A 104 -2.95 -11.03 10.10
CA LEU A 104 -3.69 -12.13 9.52
C LEU A 104 -4.95 -12.43 10.35
N PRO A 105 -5.99 -13.02 9.76
CA PRO A 105 -7.15 -13.44 10.51
C PRO A 105 -6.87 -14.75 11.29
N GLY A 106 -7.12 -14.73 12.59
CA GLY A 106 -7.19 -15.91 13.45
C GLY A 106 -5.86 -16.37 14.06
N LYS A 107 -5.94 -17.12 15.16
CA LYS A 107 -4.87 -17.31 16.17
C LYS A 107 -3.55 -17.96 15.73
N ASN A 108 -3.58 -18.81 14.72
CA ASN A 108 -2.55 -19.86 14.53
C ASN A 108 -2.06 -19.98 13.09
N GLN A 109 -2.00 -18.87 12.36
CA GLN A 109 -1.51 -18.86 10.99
C GLN A 109 -0.31 -17.92 10.83
N SER A 110 0.79 -18.48 10.33
CA SER A 110 1.91 -17.67 9.87
C SER A 110 1.68 -17.22 8.43
N PRO A 111 2.31 -16.11 7.98
CA PRO A 111 2.30 -15.70 6.57
C PRO A 111 2.64 -16.83 5.59
N HIS A 112 3.60 -17.68 5.94
CA HIS A 112 4.01 -18.84 5.14
C HIS A 112 2.90 -19.87 4.93
N LYS A 113 2.04 -20.10 5.93
CA LYS A 113 0.88 -21.00 5.81
C LYS A 113 -0.32 -20.33 5.14
N PHE A 114 -0.41 -19.01 5.25
CA PHE A 114 -1.55 -18.22 4.80
C PHE A 114 -1.47 -17.88 3.30
N ILE A 115 -0.32 -17.45 2.81
CA ILE A 115 -0.15 -17.02 1.41
C ILE A 115 -0.02 -18.24 0.51
N THR A 116 -0.91 -18.34 -0.48
CA THR A 116 -0.95 -19.48 -1.39
C THR A 116 -0.04 -19.30 -2.60
N GLU A 117 0.21 -20.38 -3.34
CA GLU A 117 0.90 -20.35 -4.63
C GLU A 117 0.22 -19.38 -5.63
N LYS A 118 -1.11 -19.36 -5.64
CA LYS A 118 -1.90 -18.47 -6.51
C LYS A 118 -1.65 -17.01 -6.18
N ASP A 119 -1.57 -16.68 -4.90
CA ASP A 119 -1.32 -15.32 -4.42
C ASP A 119 0.09 -14.85 -4.78
N ALA A 120 1.09 -15.71 -4.55
CA ALA A 120 2.48 -15.44 -4.91
C ALA A 120 2.67 -15.29 -6.42
N ASN A 121 2.04 -16.13 -7.24
CA ASN A 121 2.08 -16.00 -8.70
C ASN A 121 1.49 -14.66 -9.17
N LYS A 122 0.34 -14.25 -8.62
CA LYS A 122 -0.25 -12.94 -8.93
C LYS A 122 0.69 -11.80 -8.55
N ALA A 123 1.24 -11.83 -7.34
CA ALA A 123 2.17 -10.80 -6.85
C ALA A 123 3.38 -10.68 -7.77
N TYR A 124 3.98 -11.81 -8.13
CA TYR A 124 5.11 -11.89 -9.07
C TYR A 124 4.77 -11.27 -10.42
N HIS A 125 3.66 -11.66 -11.05
CA HIS A 125 3.28 -11.13 -12.36
C HIS A 125 2.93 -9.64 -12.34
N TYR A 126 2.30 -9.14 -11.28
CA TYR A 126 2.06 -7.69 -11.14
C TYR A 126 3.37 -6.91 -10.99
N ALA A 127 4.32 -7.42 -10.22
CA ALA A 127 5.63 -6.79 -10.09
C ALA A 127 6.38 -6.80 -11.43
N GLN A 128 6.37 -7.91 -12.18
CA GLN A 128 6.95 -7.98 -13.52
C GLN A 128 6.36 -6.92 -14.47
N ASP A 129 5.02 -6.82 -14.55
CA ASP A 129 4.34 -5.82 -15.38
C ASP A 129 4.74 -4.38 -15.00
N ILE A 130 4.86 -4.08 -13.70
CA ILE A 130 5.34 -2.78 -13.22
C ILE A 130 6.78 -2.54 -13.67
N LEU A 131 7.68 -3.50 -13.46
CA LEU A 131 9.09 -3.39 -13.82
C LEU A 131 9.28 -3.18 -15.33
N GLU A 132 8.54 -3.90 -16.17
CA GLU A 132 8.59 -3.74 -17.62
C GLU A 132 8.14 -2.35 -18.08
N LYS A 133 7.04 -1.85 -17.51
CA LYS A 133 6.52 -0.50 -17.80
C LYS A 133 7.48 0.58 -17.33
N VAL A 134 8.01 0.45 -16.12
CA VAL A 134 9.02 1.37 -15.59
C VAL A 134 10.26 1.36 -16.48
N ASN A 135 10.77 0.19 -16.88
CA ASN A 135 11.94 0.10 -17.74
C ASN A 135 11.75 0.83 -19.08
N LYS A 136 10.53 0.78 -19.66
CA LYS A 136 10.18 1.57 -20.86
C LYS A 136 10.18 3.08 -20.56
N LEU A 137 9.59 3.50 -19.44
CA LEU A 137 9.55 4.92 -19.03
C LEU A 137 10.93 5.50 -18.75
N LEU A 138 11.86 4.71 -18.22
CA LEU A 138 13.24 5.13 -17.93
C LEU A 138 14.11 5.34 -19.20
N LYS A 139 13.64 4.94 -20.38
CA LYS A 139 14.32 5.20 -21.66
C LYS A 139 13.97 6.56 -22.28
N VAL A 140 12.93 7.22 -21.77
CA VAL A 140 12.44 8.49 -22.31
C VAL A 140 13.05 9.65 -21.53
N GLU A 141 13.68 10.61 -22.21
CA GLU A 141 14.17 11.81 -21.55
C GLU A 141 13.03 12.63 -20.94
N ILE A 142 13.22 13.04 -19.69
CA ILE A 142 12.22 13.82 -18.97
C ILE A 142 12.37 15.30 -19.35
N LYS A 143 11.35 15.84 -20.03
CA LYS A 143 11.25 17.27 -20.38
C LYS A 143 10.35 17.98 -19.37
N GLY A 144 10.88 18.95 -18.62
CA GLY A 144 10.08 19.81 -17.74
C GLY A 144 10.82 20.27 -16.48
N LYS A 145 10.41 21.43 -15.93
CA LYS A 145 10.92 21.93 -14.65
C LYS A 145 10.29 21.16 -13.49
N GLN A 146 11.13 20.76 -12.54
CA GLN A 146 10.73 20.14 -11.28
C GLN A 146 9.96 21.17 -10.43
N LYS A 147 8.70 20.90 -10.11
CA LYS A 147 7.97 21.66 -9.09
C LYS A 147 8.18 21.00 -7.73
N LYS A 148 8.42 21.79 -6.70
CA LYS A 148 8.40 21.30 -5.32
C LYS A 148 6.96 20.85 -5.03
N VAL A 149 6.77 19.55 -4.80
CA VAL A 149 5.50 19.04 -4.27
C VAL A 149 5.63 19.04 -2.76
N GLU A 150 5.02 20.05 -2.15
CA GLU A 150 4.72 20.16 -0.73
C GLU A 150 3.26 20.60 -0.67
N GLN A 151 2.36 19.64 -0.46
CA GLN A 151 0.97 19.93 -0.14
C GLN A 151 0.64 19.17 1.13
N HIS A 152 0.34 19.92 2.18
CA HIS A 152 -0.23 19.37 3.39
C HIS A 152 -1.75 19.36 3.18
N LEU A 153 -2.40 18.30 3.62
CA LEU A 153 -3.85 18.25 3.56
C LEU A 153 -4.42 19.18 4.62
N SER A 154 -5.29 20.09 4.22
CA SER A 154 -6.06 20.86 5.20
C SER A 154 -6.93 19.89 6.02
N LYS A 155 -7.24 20.28 7.26
CA LYS A 155 -8.17 19.53 8.11
C LYS A 155 -9.51 19.27 7.41
N GLU A 156 -10.00 20.24 6.66
CA GLU A 156 -11.25 20.14 5.90
C GLU A 156 -11.15 19.11 4.76
N GLN A 157 -10.05 19.11 4.01
CA GLN A 157 -9.80 18.11 2.96
C GLN A 157 -9.72 16.70 3.55
N LEU A 158 -9.05 16.55 4.70
CA LEU A 158 -8.93 15.27 5.37
C LEU A 158 -10.27 14.76 5.91
N GLU A 159 -11.04 15.60 6.60
CA GLU A 159 -12.38 15.22 7.11
C GLU A 159 -13.35 14.91 5.96
N SER A 160 -13.28 15.66 4.86
CA SER A 160 -14.03 15.37 3.63
C SER A 160 -13.68 13.99 3.08
N ARG A 161 -12.38 13.67 3.00
CA ARG A 161 -11.89 12.36 2.55
C ARG A 161 -12.33 11.23 3.48
N ILE A 162 -12.26 11.43 4.80
CA ILE A 162 -12.73 10.44 5.80
C ILE A 162 -14.22 10.16 5.58
N LYS A 163 -15.03 11.21 5.44
CA LYS A 163 -16.47 11.08 5.21
C LYS A 163 -16.78 10.34 3.91
N GLU A 164 -16.13 10.72 2.81
CA GLU A 164 -16.26 10.06 1.50
C GLU A 164 -15.97 8.55 1.61
N VAL A 165 -14.81 8.21 2.18
CA VAL A 165 -14.37 6.82 2.33
C VAL A 165 -15.30 6.03 3.24
N THR A 166 -15.76 6.63 4.35
CA THR A 166 -16.72 5.99 5.26
C THR A 166 -18.02 5.63 4.55
N GLU A 167 -18.57 6.54 3.74
CA GLU A 167 -19.82 6.27 3.00
C GLU A 167 -19.65 5.22 1.91
N ILE A 168 -18.51 5.22 1.18
CA ILE A 168 -18.19 4.18 0.20
C ILE A 168 -18.12 2.80 0.88
N LEU A 169 -17.39 2.71 2.00
CA LEU A 169 -17.19 1.46 2.73
C LEU A 169 -18.49 0.95 3.37
N LYS A 170 -19.35 1.85 3.87
CA LYS A 170 -20.68 1.50 4.36
C LYS A 170 -21.53 0.83 3.28
N LYS A 171 -21.52 1.40 2.07
CA LYS A 171 -22.29 0.87 0.94
C LYS A 171 -21.76 -0.47 0.46
N GLU A 172 -20.44 -0.61 0.36
CA GLU A 172 -19.81 -1.82 -0.18
C GLU A 172 -19.88 -3.00 0.79
N PHE A 173 -19.58 -2.76 2.08
CA PHE A 173 -19.38 -3.83 3.05
C PHE A 173 -20.55 -4.04 4.03
N ASN A 174 -21.51 -3.12 4.11
CA ASN A 174 -22.54 -3.11 5.17
C ASN A 174 -21.96 -3.45 6.57
N PRO A 175 -20.90 -2.74 7.01
CA PRO A 175 -20.11 -3.15 8.15
C PRO A 175 -20.88 -3.02 9.47
N GLU A 176 -20.44 -3.73 10.49
CA GLU A 176 -20.82 -3.47 11.88
C GLU A 176 -20.08 -2.25 12.42
N LYS A 177 -18.81 -2.09 12.03
CA LYS A 177 -17.95 -1.01 12.54
C LYS A 177 -16.85 -0.63 11.55
N ILE A 178 -16.51 0.66 11.54
CA ILE A 178 -15.36 1.21 10.80
C ILE A 178 -14.53 2.05 11.78
N ILE A 179 -13.23 1.78 11.85
CA ILE A 179 -12.30 2.45 12.77
C ILE A 179 -11.13 3.03 11.95
N LEU A 180 -10.86 4.33 12.12
CA LEU A 180 -9.64 4.97 11.67
C LEU A 180 -8.56 4.76 12.75
N PHE A 181 -7.40 4.23 12.38
CA PHE A 181 -6.30 4.02 13.32
C PHE A 181 -4.96 4.54 12.76
N GLY A 182 -3.87 4.31 13.49
CA GLY A 182 -2.53 4.68 13.05
C GLY A 182 -2.27 6.19 13.10
N SER A 183 -1.46 6.69 12.15
CA SER A 183 -0.96 8.07 12.19
C SER A 183 -2.05 9.13 12.07
N PHE A 184 -3.17 8.80 11.41
CA PHE A 184 -4.30 9.70 11.24
C PHE A 184 -5.31 9.63 12.38
N ALA A 185 -5.21 8.71 13.35
CA ALA A 185 -6.12 8.70 14.51
C ALA A 185 -5.67 9.64 15.65
N LYS A 186 -4.39 10.05 15.67
CA LYS A 186 -3.81 10.89 16.74
C LYS A 186 -4.14 12.37 16.53
N LYS A 187 -4.21 13.16 17.62
CA LYS A 187 -4.35 14.63 17.58
C LYS A 187 -3.21 15.27 16.76
N GLY A 188 -3.49 16.36 16.04
CA GLY A 188 -2.53 17.06 15.17
C GLY A 188 -2.46 16.49 13.75
N MET A 189 -3.61 16.25 13.13
CA MET A 189 -3.72 15.61 11.81
C MET A 189 -3.29 16.54 10.66
N GLU A 190 -3.33 17.86 10.87
CA GLU A 190 -2.98 18.90 9.89
C GLU A 190 -1.52 18.90 9.40
N ASP A 191 -0.59 18.29 10.14
CA ASP A 191 0.83 18.25 9.77
C ASP A 191 1.23 16.97 9.01
N LYS A 192 0.25 16.16 8.58
CA LYS A 192 0.53 14.94 7.83
C LYS A 192 0.65 15.23 6.35
N ASP A 193 1.78 14.81 5.80
CA ASP A 193 2.04 14.83 4.37
C ASP A 193 1.01 13.95 3.64
N GLU A 194 0.51 14.43 2.50
CA GLU A 194 -0.45 13.78 1.61
C GLU A 194 -0.02 12.36 1.14
N PHE A 195 1.27 12.06 1.26
CA PHE A 195 1.92 10.78 0.95
C PHE A 195 1.93 9.80 2.14
N THR A 196 1.24 10.12 3.24
CA THR A 196 0.96 9.17 4.32
C THR A 196 -0.32 8.40 4.00
N THR A 197 -0.39 7.10 4.26
CA THR A 197 -1.61 6.31 4.08
C THR A 197 -2.54 6.40 5.28
N MET A 198 -3.84 6.33 5.05
CA MET A 198 -4.87 6.29 6.09
C MET A 198 -5.23 4.84 6.39
N ASP A 199 -4.84 4.35 7.57
CA ASP A 199 -5.11 2.99 8.00
C ASP A 199 -6.54 2.88 8.55
N ILE A 200 -7.36 2.03 7.95
CA ILE A 200 -8.78 1.86 8.28
C ILE A 200 -9.06 0.39 8.55
N MET A 201 -9.74 0.11 9.66
CA MET A 201 -10.24 -1.21 10.00
C MET A 201 -11.73 -1.29 9.74
N ILE A 202 -12.17 -2.34 9.06
CA ILE A 202 -13.56 -2.59 8.70
C ILE A 202 -13.96 -3.93 9.31
N ILE A 203 -15.01 -3.93 10.12
CA ILE A 203 -15.59 -5.14 10.71
C ILE A 203 -16.89 -5.41 9.98
N ALA A 204 -16.93 -6.47 9.17
CA ALA A 204 -18.07 -6.79 8.31
C ALA A 204 -18.17 -8.29 8.06
N ASP A 205 -19.39 -8.84 8.09
CA ASP A 205 -19.63 -10.21 7.64
C ASP A 205 -19.33 -10.33 6.14
N SER A 206 -18.63 -11.40 5.76
CA SER A 206 -18.22 -11.62 4.39
C SER A 206 -17.83 -13.08 4.17
N LYS A 207 -18.20 -13.59 2.99
CA LYS A 207 -17.79 -14.93 2.53
C LYS A 207 -16.49 -14.89 1.72
N LEU A 208 -15.92 -13.72 1.50
CA LEU A 208 -14.71 -13.55 0.70
C LEU A 208 -13.45 -13.92 1.51
N PRO A 209 -12.43 -14.49 0.86
CA PRO A 209 -11.11 -14.63 1.48
C PRO A 209 -10.59 -13.29 1.99
N PHE A 210 -9.82 -13.31 3.09
CA PHE A 210 -9.31 -12.10 3.75
C PHE A 210 -8.53 -11.16 2.81
N ILE A 211 -7.67 -11.70 1.95
CA ILE A 211 -6.93 -10.92 0.95
C ILE A 211 -7.88 -10.24 -0.04
N ASP A 212 -8.94 -10.93 -0.47
CA ASP A 212 -9.91 -10.41 -1.43
C ASP A 212 -10.73 -9.27 -0.83
N ARG A 213 -11.07 -9.33 0.47
CA ARG A 213 -11.73 -8.22 1.18
C ARG A 213 -10.87 -6.96 1.22
N ILE A 214 -9.59 -7.09 1.55
CA ILE A 214 -8.64 -5.95 1.52
C ILE A 214 -8.54 -5.38 0.10
N ARG A 215 -8.45 -6.25 -0.91
CA ARG A 215 -8.38 -5.85 -2.31
C ARG A 215 -9.62 -5.05 -2.71
N GLU A 216 -10.82 -5.52 -2.37
CA GLU A 216 -12.07 -4.82 -2.66
C GLU A 216 -12.12 -3.45 -2.00
N ALA A 217 -11.76 -3.36 -0.71
CA ALA A 217 -11.71 -2.10 0.01
C ALA A 217 -10.74 -1.09 -0.64
N ARG A 218 -9.57 -1.54 -1.13
CA ARG A 218 -8.65 -0.66 -1.90
C ARG A 218 -9.21 -0.26 -3.26
N MET A 219 -10.00 -1.12 -3.89
CA MET A 219 -10.57 -0.87 -5.22
C MET A 219 -11.71 0.14 -5.17
N VAL A 220 -12.58 0.08 -4.16
CA VAL A 220 -13.71 1.01 -4.02
C VAL A 220 -13.27 2.36 -3.48
N THR A 221 -12.23 2.42 -2.66
CA THR A 221 -11.70 3.69 -2.10
C THR A 221 -10.62 4.36 -2.97
N LYS A 222 -10.43 3.92 -4.22
CA LYS A 222 -9.39 4.43 -5.12
C LYS A 222 -9.61 5.91 -5.49
N GLY A 223 -8.52 6.59 -5.84
CA GLY A 223 -8.58 7.87 -6.56
C GLY A 223 -8.56 9.14 -5.72
N GLY A 224 -8.57 9.02 -4.39
CA GLY A 224 -8.38 10.15 -3.46
C GLY A 224 -7.12 10.03 -2.62
N ILE A 225 -6.80 11.14 -1.95
CA ILE A 225 -5.64 11.32 -1.08
C ILE A 225 -6.14 11.76 0.31
N PRO A 226 -5.68 11.15 1.41
CA PRO A 226 -4.73 10.04 1.51
C PRO A 226 -5.21 8.74 0.86
N ALA A 227 -4.24 7.92 0.44
CA ALA A 227 -4.50 6.54 0.02
C ALA A 227 -4.91 5.70 1.24
N ILE A 228 -5.85 4.76 1.05
CA ILE A 228 -6.39 3.93 2.13
C ILE A 228 -5.62 2.64 2.25
N GLU A 229 -5.31 2.26 3.48
CA GLU A 229 -4.84 0.94 3.86
C GLU A 229 -5.90 0.23 4.71
N PRO A 230 -6.71 -0.62 4.07
CA PRO A 230 -7.76 -1.30 4.77
C PRO A 230 -7.26 -2.61 5.39
N LEU A 231 -7.73 -2.90 6.60
CA LEU A 231 -7.85 -4.26 7.15
C LEU A 231 -9.34 -4.59 7.26
N VAL A 232 -9.75 -5.76 6.79
CA VAL A 232 -11.16 -6.15 6.78
C VAL A 232 -11.32 -7.48 7.50
N TYR A 233 -11.90 -7.45 8.69
CA TYR A 233 -12.14 -8.62 9.53
C TYR A 233 -13.63 -8.96 9.57
N THR A 234 -13.96 -10.23 9.66
CA THR A 234 -15.29 -10.65 10.10
C THR A 234 -15.44 -10.35 11.60
N PRO A 235 -16.67 -10.25 12.14
CA PRO A 235 -16.87 -10.06 13.58
C PRO A 235 -16.15 -11.12 14.42
N GLU A 236 -16.15 -12.38 13.94
CA GLU A 236 -15.48 -13.48 14.62
C GLU A 236 -13.95 -13.35 14.57
N GLU A 237 -13.38 -13.06 13.40
CA GLU A 237 -11.94 -12.81 13.29
C GLU A 237 -11.52 -11.61 14.16
N PHE A 238 -12.30 -10.54 14.16
CA PHE A 238 -12.03 -9.36 14.98
C PHE A 238 -11.98 -9.73 16.46
N ARG A 239 -12.98 -10.46 16.96
CA ARG A 239 -13.05 -10.94 18.35
C ARG A 239 -11.81 -11.78 18.70
N ILE A 240 -11.46 -12.74 17.84
CA ILE A 240 -10.27 -13.58 18.02
C ILE A 240 -9.02 -12.72 18.15
N MET A 241 -8.85 -11.76 17.23
CA MET A 241 -7.65 -10.94 17.15
C MET A 241 -7.53 -9.90 18.26
N THR A 242 -8.64 -9.48 18.90
CA THR A 242 -8.62 -8.50 20.00
C THR A 242 -8.66 -9.12 21.39
N GLU A 243 -9.22 -10.32 21.55
CA GLU A 243 -9.43 -10.92 22.87
C GLU A 243 -8.48 -12.09 23.14
N GLU A 244 -7.92 -12.71 22.08
CA GLU A 244 -7.35 -14.04 22.21
C GLU A 244 -5.92 -14.20 21.66
N GLU A 245 -5.41 -13.28 20.84
CA GLU A 245 -4.02 -13.33 20.32
C GLU A 245 -2.99 -12.67 21.25
N GLY A 246 -3.35 -11.59 21.95
CA GLY A 246 -2.47 -10.92 22.91
C GLY A 246 -1.24 -10.22 22.30
N GLU A 247 -1.20 -9.99 20.98
CA GLU A 247 -0.12 -9.25 20.30
C GLU A 247 -0.31 -7.71 20.37
N GLY A 248 -1.42 -7.21 20.93
CA GLY A 248 -1.62 -5.78 21.23
C GLY A 248 -1.88 -4.87 20.03
N PHE A 249 -1.61 -5.30 18.79
CA PHE A 249 -1.74 -4.45 17.61
C PHE A 249 -3.18 -3.99 17.34
N LEU A 250 -4.14 -4.91 17.27
CA LEU A 250 -5.54 -4.54 17.05
C LEU A 250 -6.17 -3.92 18.30
N GLU A 251 -5.78 -4.36 19.49
CA GLU A 251 -6.20 -3.77 20.76
C GLU A 251 -5.84 -2.28 20.80
N GLU A 252 -4.58 -1.93 20.49
CA GLU A 252 -4.13 -0.53 20.40
C GLU A 252 -4.88 0.23 19.30
N ALA A 253 -5.10 -0.40 18.14
CA ALA A 253 -5.83 0.20 17.03
C ALA A 253 -7.29 0.53 17.39
N VAL A 254 -7.93 -0.29 18.23
CA VAL A 254 -9.28 -0.07 18.74
C VAL A 254 -9.28 0.98 19.85
N GLU A 255 -8.37 0.89 20.82
CA GLU A 255 -8.29 1.80 21.97
C GLU A 255 -7.95 3.24 21.54
N LYS A 256 -6.97 3.40 20.66
CA LYS A 256 -6.48 4.71 20.21
C LYS A 256 -7.12 5.16 18.89
N GLY A 257 -7.92 4.30 18.26
CA GLY A 257 -8.60 4.58 17.01
C GLY A 257 -9.77 5.55 17.18
N ARG A 258 -10.16 6.19 16.08
CA ARG A 258 -11.39 6.97 15.96
C ARG A 258 -12.44 6.11 15.27
N VAL A 259 -13.53 5.80 15.99
CA VAL A 259 -14.69 5.14 15.38
C VAL A 259 -15.34 6.09 14.37
N LEU A 260 -15.37 5.69 13.10
CA LEU A 260 -15.97 6.45 12.01
C LEU A 260 -17.44 6.07 11.80
N TYR A 261 -17.77 4.81 12.07
CA TYR A 261 -19.12 4.27 11.94
C TYR A 261 -19.29 3.06 12.86
N GLU A 262 -20.47 2.92 13.45
CA GLU A 262 -20.91 1.75 14.21
C GLU A 262 -22.41 1.55 13.96
N LYS A 263 -22.79 0.33 13.58
CA LYS A 263 -24.17 -0.05 13.31
C LYS A 263 -24.94 -0.08 14.63
N ARG A 264 -26.04 0.65 14.68
CA ARG A 264 -26.97 0.67 15.82
C ARG A 264 -28.05 -0.39 15.67
#